data_AF-A0A6N1V8I9-F1
#
_entry.id   AF-A0A6N1V8I9-F1
#
_cell.length_a   1.000
_cell.length_b   1.000
_cell.length_c   1.000
_cell.angle_alpha   90.00
_cell.angle_beta   90.00
_cell.angle_gamma   90.00
#
_symmetry.space_group_name_H-M   'P 1'
#
loop_
_entity.id
_entity.type
_entity.pdbx_description
1 polymer ?
#
loop_
_entity_poly.entity_id
_entity_poly.type
_entity_poly.pdbx_seq_one_letter_code
_entity_poly.pdbx_strand_id
1 'polypeptide(L)'
;MSERRGRRPRFDWNGKDLIPDGGGHPITPAQCRMARAGVVMSVRELARLAEVSGLAVTRFENGNTDCPTEIVHRFKQVLEARGARFLPGGDGVKIRG
;
A
#
# COMPACT_ATOMS: atom_id res chain seq x y z
N MET A 1 17.16 -17.52 -17.58
CA MET A 1 15.98 -16.92 -18.26
C MET A 1 14.79 -17.14 -17.35
N SER A 2 14.04 -16.08 -17.01
CA SER A 2 12.78 -16.06 -16.25
C SER A 2 12.80 -16.48 -14.77
N GLU A 3 12.96 -15.52 -13.85
CA GLU A 3 12.45 -15.64 -12.47
C GLU A 3 12.27 -14.26 -11.79
N ARG A 4 11.48 -13.38 -12.42
CA ARG A 4 10.97 -12.15 -11.78
C ARG A 4 9.48 -11.94 -12.07
N ARG A 5 8.65 -12.97 -11.81
CA ARG A 5 7.20 -12.77 -11.68
C ARG A 5 6.88 -12.68 -10.19
N GLY A 6 6.19 -11.60 -9.82
CA GLY A 6 5.89 -11.16 -8.45
C GLY A 6 5.75 -12.31 -7.45
N ARG A 7 6.75 -12.43 -6.58
CA ARG A 7 6.70 -13.31 -5.42
C ARG A 7 5.65 -12.71 -4.48
N ARG A 8 4.46 -13.32 -4.40
CA ARG A 8 3.51 -12.99 -3.34
C ARG A 8 4.21 -13.23 -1.99
N PRO A 9 4.08 -12.34 -1.01
CA PRO A 9 4.58 -12.63 0.34
C PRO A 9 3.97 -13.96 0.80
N ARG A 10 4.81 -14.87 1.30
CA ARG A 10 4.32 -16.08 1.99
C ARG A 10 3.73 -15.60 3.31
N PHE A 11 2.41 -15.61 3.40
CA PHE A 11 1.67 -15.34 4.63
C PHE A 11 1.96 -16.46 5.62
N ASP A 12 2.69 -16.17 6.70
CA ASP A 12 2.80 -17.09 7.82
C ASP A 12 1.76 -16.70 8.87
N TRP A 13 1.00 -17.68 9.36
CA TRP A 13 -0.03 -17.46 10.37
C TRP A 13 0.57 -17.19 11.77
N ASN A 14 1.90 -17.08 11.86
CA ASN A 14 2.67 -16.89 13.09
C ASN A 14 3.08 -15.43 13.32
N GLY A 15 2.58 -14.50 12.50
CA GLY A 15 2.70 -13.06 12.73
C GLY A 15 4.12 -12.52 12.53
N LYS A 16 5.00 -13.25 11.84
CA LYS A 16 6.30 -12.72 11.41
C LYS A 16 6.31 -12.71 9.89
N ASP A 17 5.97 -11.56 9.32
CA ASP A 17 6.26 -11.33 7.91
C ASP A 17 7.77 -11.60 7.71
N LEU A 18 8.10 -12.67 6.95
CA LEU A 18 9.49 -13.05 6.63
C LEU A 18 10.14 -12.07 5.63
N ILE A 19 9.53 -10.91 5.45
CA ILE A 19 10.06 -9.75 4.74
C ILE A 19 10.07 -8.66 5.81
N PRO A 20 11.23 -8.07 6.15
CA PRO A 20 11.24 -6.92 7.03
C PRO A 20 10.31 -5.88 6.41
N ASP A 21 9.22 -5.63 7.12
CA ASP A 21 8.48 -4.37 7.20
C ASP A 21 9.00 -3.32 6.21
N GLY A 22 8.48 -3.39 4.98
CA GLY A 22 8.48 -2.35 3.95
C GLY A 22 9.84 -1.69 3.67
N GLY A 23 10.45 -1.98 2.53
CA GLY A 23 11.63 -1.24 2.06
C GLY A 23 11.42 0.28 2.05
N GLY A 24 11.76 0.98 3.13
CA GLY A 24 11.72 2.44 3.24
C GLY A 24 10.37 3.13 2.93
N HIS A 25 9.26 2.41 2.84
CA HIS A 25 7.97 2.99 2.45
C HIS A 25 7.19 3.51 3.65
N PRO A 26 6.49 4.66 3.53
CA PRO A 26 5.73 5.25 4.64
C PRO A 26 4.46 4.47 5.01
N ILE A 27 4.00 3.56 4.14
CA ILE A 27 2.89 2.62 4.37
C ILE A 27 3.18 1.31 3.66
N THR A 28 2.65 0.19 4.17
CA THR A 28 2.79 -1.11 3.52
C THR A 28 1.76 -1.31 2.39
N PRO A 29 2.00 -2.25 1.44
CA PRO A 29 1.00 -2.68 0.46
C PRO A 29 -0.35 -3.04 1.06
N ALA A 30 -0.35 -3.78 2.18
CA ALA A 30 -1.57 -4.19 2.85
C ALA A 30 -2.31 -2.99 3.46
N GLN A 31 -1.60 -2.07 4.10
CA GLN A 31 -2.18 -0.85 4.65
C GLN A 31 -2.79 0.03 3.55
N CYS A 32 -2.15 0.16 2.40
CA CYS A 32 -2.71 0.89 1.26
C CYS A 32 -4.05 0.28 0.79
N ARG A 33 -4.10 -1.05 0.61
CA ARG A 33 -5.35 -1.76 0.25
C ARG A 33 -6.45 -1.55 1.29
N MET A 34 -6.12 -1.70 2.57
CA MET A 34 -7.07 -1.55 3.68
C MET A 34 -7.63 -0.13 3.76
N ALA A 35 -6.74 0.87 3.69
CA ALA A 35 -7.12 2.28 3.70
C ALA A 35 -8.05 2.62 2.55
N ARG A 36 -7.69 2.22 1.32
CA ARG A 36 -8.46 2.48 0.11
C ARG A 36 -9.87 1.89 0.21
N ALA A 37 -9.98 0.64 0.64
CA ALA A 37 -11.28 -0.01 0.84
C ALA A 37 -12.10 0.68 1.93
N GLY A 38 -11.46 1.06 3.04
CA GLY A 38 -12.09 1.73 4.17
C GLY A 38 -12.67 3.11 3.84
N VAL A 39 -12.02 3.88 2.96
CA VAL A 39 -12.53 5.18 2.48
C VAL A 39 -13.37 5.09 1.21
N VAL A 40 -13.78 3.87 0.81
CA VAL A 40 -14.62 3.60 -0.38
C VAL A 40 -14.05 4.22 -1.66
N MET A 41 -12.73 4.09 -1.85
CA MET A 41 -12.04 4.63 -3.03
C MET A 41 -11.68 3.51 -4.00
N SER A 42 -11.87 3.72 -5.31
CA SER A 42 -11.39 2.80 -6.33
C SER A 42 -9.89 2.96 -6.60
N VAL A 43 -9.26 1.93 -7.18
CA VAL A 43 -7.86 2.02 -7.65
C VAL A 43 -7.67 3.15 -8.66
N ARG A 44 -8.67 3.39 -9.52
CA ARG A 44 -8.63 4.45 -10.54
C ARG A 44 -8.68 5.84 -9.91
N GLU A 45 -9.47 6.03 -8.87
CA GLU A 45 -9.54 7.31 -8.15
C GLU A 45 -8.25 7.60 -7.40
N LEU A 46 -7.69 6.61 -6.69
CA LEU A 46 -6.39 6.76 -6.04
C LEU A 46 -5.30 7.12 -7.04
N ALA A 47 -5.24 6.42 -8.17
CA ALA A 47 -4.26 6.68 -9.23
C ALA A 47 -4.40 8.09 -9.80
N ARG A 48 -5.65 8.53 -10.08
CA ARG A 48 -5.94 9.88 -10.58
C ARG A 48 -5.50 10.96 -9.59
N LEU A 49 -5.82 10.79 -8.31
CA LEU A 49 -5.50 11.77 -7.26
C LEU A 49 -4.01 11.80 -6.89
N ALA A 50 -3.33 10.67 -7.00
CA ALA A 50 -1.88 10.57 -6.78
C ALA A 50 -1.05 10.85 -8.04
N GLU A 51 -1.70 11.18 -9.17
CA GLU A 51 -1.08 11.46 -10.47
C GLU A 51 -0.15 10.34 -10.95
N VAL A 52 -0.62 9.09 -10.87
CA VAL A 52 0.10 7.91 -11.36
C VAL A 52 -0.78 7.02 -12.23
N SER A 53 -0.17 6.03 -12.88
CA SER A 53 -0.93 5.00 -13.58
C SER A 53 -1.68 4.09 -12.59
N GLY A 54 -2.86 3.62 -12.98
CA GLY A 54 -3.59 2.60 -12.20
C GLY A 54 -2.80 1.30 -12.00
N LEU A 55 -1.91 0.99 -12.94
CA LEU A 55 -1.00 -0.16 -12.83
C LEU A 55 0.00 0.01 -11.68
N ALA A 56 0.48 1.23 -11.40
CA ALA A 56 1.38 1.50 -10.28
C ALA A 56 0.70 1.19 -8.94
N VAL A 57 -0.55 1.64 -8.76
CA VAL A 57 -1.36 1.35 -7.58
C VAL A 57 -1.57 -0.16 -7.44
N THR A 58 -2.05 -0.84 -8.50
CA THR A 58 -2.29 -2.30 -8.46
C THR A 58 -1.01 -3.10 -8.18
N ARG A 59 0.15 -2.69 -8.73
CA ARG A 59 1.43 -3.36 -8.47
C ARG A 59 1.83 -3.21 -7.02
N PHE A 60 1.81 -1.99 -6.50
CA PHE A 60 2.15 -1.72 -5.10
C PHE A 60 1.21 -2.46 -4.16
N GLU A 61 -0.11 -2.33 -4.37
CA GLU A 61 -1.13 -3.05 -3.62
C GLU A 61 -0.94 -4.58 -3.71
N ASN A 62 -0.38 -5.16 -4.76
CA ASN A 62 -0.14 -6.61 -4.82
C ASN A 62 1.17 -7.08 -4.16
N GLY A 63 1.90 -6.17 -3.49
CA GLY A 63 3.14 -6.48 -2.79
C GLY A 63 4.40 -6.25 -3.63
N ASN A 64 4.31 -5.54 -4.76
CA ASN A 64 5.50 -5.09 -5.47
C ASN A 64 6.11 -3.88 -4.74
N THR A 65 7.29 -4.07 -4.16
CA THR A 65 8.04 -3.06 -3.40
C THR A 65 8.96 -2.20 -4.26
N ASP A 66 9.02 -2.40 -5.58
CA ASP A 66 9.79 -1.56 -6.51
C ASP A 66 9.12 -0.19 -6.78
N CYS A 67 8.08 0.16 -6.03
CA CYS A 67 7.41 1.45 -6.14
C CYS A 67 8.31 2.54 -5.53
N PRO A 68 8.59 3.67 -6.22
CA PRO A 68 9.33 4.78 -5.62
C PRO A 68 8.69 5.28 -4.33
N THR A 69 9.49 5.55 -3.30
CA THR A 69 9.00 6.01 -1.99
C THR A 69 8.14 7.26 -2.08
N GLU A 70 8.50 8.21 -2.94
CA GLU A 70 7.73 9.42 -3.21
C GLU A 70 6.30 9.12 -3.68
N ILE A 71 6.12 8.13 -4.56
CA ILE A 71 4.79 7.72 -5.03
C ILE A 71 3.97 7.14 -3.87
N VAL A 72 4.60 6.38 -2.98
CA VAL A 72 3.91 5.82 -1.82
C VAL A 72 3.55 6.90 -0.79
N HIS A 73 4.34 7.97 -0.67
CA HIS A 73 3.94 9.17 0.09
C HIS A 73 2.68 9.82 -0.50
N ARG A 74 2.59 9.94 -1.83
CA ARG A 74 1.38 10.47 -2.49
C ARG A 74 0.16 9.59 -2.21
N PHE A 75 0.30 8.26 -2.22
CA PHE A 75 -0.78 7.36 -1.81
C PHE A 75 -1.25 7.62 -0.38
N LYS A 76 -0.29 7.70 0.55
CA LYS A 76 -0.58 8.00 1.96
C LYS A 76 -1.35 9.32 2.10
N GLN A 77 -0.87 10.39 1.48
CA GLN A 77 -1.50 11.72 1.53
C GLN A 77 -2.93 11.72 0.98
N VAL A 78 -3.17 11.10 -0.18
CA VAL A 78 -4.51 11.01 -0.79
C VAL A 78 -5.49 10.26 0.12
N LEU A 79 -5.03 9.15 0.71
CA LEU A 79 -5.85 8.33 1.60
C LEU A 79 -6.14 9.07 2.92
N GLU A 80 -5.15 9.77 3.46
CA GLU A 80 -5.32 10.61 4.66
C GLU A 80 -6.30 11.76 4.43
N ALA A 81 -6.23 12.40 3.26
CA ALA A 81 -7.18 13.43 2.85
C ALA A 81 -8.62 12.91 2.73
N ARG A 82 -8.82 11.59 2.55
CA ARG A 82 -10.15 10.94 2.56
C ARG A 82 -10.53 10.28 3.88
N GLY A 83 -9.77 10.54 4.95
CA GLY A 83 -10.16 10.14 6.30
C GLY A 83 -9.50 8.86 6.81
N ALA A 84 -8.58 8.26 6.05
CA ALA A 84 -7.69 7.23 6.59
C ALA A 84 -6.66 7.87 7.53
N ARG A 85 -6.17 7.12 8.51
CA ARG A 85 -5.05 7.49 9.38
C ARG A 85 -4.17 6.27 9.59
N PHE A 86 -2.89 6.39 9.24
CA PHE A 86 -1.91 5.34 9.42
C PHE A 86 -1.26 5.48 10.79
N LEU A 87 -1.30 4.41 11.58
CA LEU A 87 -0.73 4.41 12.92
C LEU A 87 0.78 4.18 12.86
N PRO A 88 1.57 4.82 13.74
CA PRO A 88 3.00 4.55 13.86
C PRO A 88 3.23 3.09 14.28
N GLY A 89 4.41 2.56 14.00
CA GLY A 89 4.78 1.18 14.39
C GLY A 89 4.19 0.06 13.53
N GLY A 90 3.41 0.39 12.50
CA GLY A 90 2.81 -0.61 11.61
C GLY A 90 1.44 -1.13 12.07
N ASP A 91 0.91 -0.61 13.18
CA ASP A 91 -0.27 -1.08 13.92
C ASP A 91 -1.63 -0.99 13.18
N GLY A 92 -1.63 -0.52 11.93
CA GLY A 92 -2.78 -0.61 11.02
C GLY A 92 -3.31 0.73 10.54
N VAL A 93 -4.54 0.70 10.03
CA VAL A 93 -5.22 1.86 9.43
C VAL A 93 -6.52 2.12 10.15
N LYS A 94 -6.70 3.35 10.64
CA LYS A 94 -7.96 3.84 11.23
C LYS A 94 -8.73 4.67 10.21
N ILE A 95 -10.01 4.38 10.03
CA ILE A 95 -10.91 5.17 9.19
C ILE A 95 -11.73 6.12 10.07
N ARG A 96 -11.85 7.38 9.67
CA ARG A 96 -12.85 8.31 10.24
C ARG A 96 -14.22 7.96 9.63
N GLY A 97 -15.09 7.34 10.42
CA GLY A 97 -16.51 7.23 10.13
C GLY A 97 -17.26 8.51 10.45
#